data_AF-A0A1Y5RBF4-F1
#
_entry.id   AF-A0A1Y5RBF4-F1
#
_cell.length_a   1.000
_cell.length_b   1.000
_cell.length_c   1.000
_cell.angle_alpha   90.00
_cell.angle_beta   90.00
_cell.angle_gamma   90.00
#
_symmetry.space_group_name_H-M   'P 1'
#
loop_
_entity.id
_entity.type
_entity.pdbx_description
1 polymer ?
#
loop_
_entity_poly.entity_id
_entity_poly.type
_entity_poly.pdbx_seq_one_letter_code
_entity_poly.pdbx_strand_id
1 'polypeptide(L)'
;MLNTYTMRDHDMPEELRFLLHSHPRDTWEAHPGFKEKTRHWLGAHQMFRRVAERVRRDTEAVLNKDIALGDYVGRLSYFGGNLIGNLHGHHGWEDHSYFPELSAADPRFDTGLDLLEKDHADLDVVLEDMTQKANRVIKLATLDEGQAHEEANAVLPAAEAIEAFLKRHLSDEEELAVPIILHHRLRG
;
A
#
# COMPACT_ATOMS: atom_id res chain seq x y z
N MET A 1 12.98 5.84 -15.10
CA MET A 1 13.11 4.47 -15.60
C MET A 1 12.56 3.55 -14.52
N LEU A 2 11.31 3.10 -14.64
CA LEU A 2 10.62 2.25 -13.66
C LEU A 2 10.75 0.75 -14.04
N ASN A 3 11.92 0.31 -14.50
CA ASN A 3 12.07 -1.00 -15.14
C ASN A 3 12.60 -2.12 -14.22
N THR A 4 12.56 -1.92 -12.89
CA THR A 4 13.10 -2.90 -11.92
C THR A 4 12.06 -3.94 -11.50
N TYR A 5 10.78 -3.58 -11.51
CA TYR A 5 9.69 -4.44 -11.05
C TYR A 5 8.68 -4.65 -12.17
N THR A 6 8.20 -5.88 -12.33
CA THR A 6 7.10 -6.18 -13.27
C THR A 6 5.79 -5.94 -12.54
N MET A 7 5.21 -4.76 -12.71
CA MET A 7 3.97 -4.37 -12.04
C MET A 7 2.96 -3.85 -13.07
N ARG A 8 1.67 -4.02 -12.77
CA ARG A 8 0.59 -3.38 -13.52
C ARG A 8 0.73 -1.86 -13.46
N ASP A 9 0.66 -1.19 -14.61
CA ASP A 9 0.85 0.26 -14.76
C ASP A 9 -0.42 1.03 -15.18
N HIS A 10 -1.50 0.33 -15.52
CA HIS A 10 -2.83 0.88 -15.76
C HIS A 10 -3.79 0.62 -14.59
N ASP A 11 -4.82 1.45 -14.45
CA ASP A 11 -5.89 1.28 -13.45
C ASP A 11 -6.77 0.05 -13.72
N MET A 12 -7.61 -0.33 -12.75
CA MET A 12 -8.55 -1.44 -12.93
C MET A 12 -9.56 -1.11 -14.04
N PRO A 13 -9.87 -2.07 -14.94
CA PRO A 13 -10.86 -1.88 -16.00
C PRO A 13 -12.21 -1.36 -15.48
N GLU A 14 -12.85 -0.48 -16.24
CA GLU A 14 -14.12 0.17 -15.85
C GLU A 14 -15.23 -0.86 -15.63
N GLU A 15 -15.21 -1.97 -16.37
CA GLU A 15 -16.18 -3.05 -16.27
C GLU A 15 -16.18 -3.72 -14.89
N LEU A 16 -15.05 -3.69 -14.18
CA LEU A 16 -14.93 -4.23 -12.82
C LEU A 16 -15.47 -3.26 -11.76
N ARG A 17 -15.71 -1.99 -12.12
CA ARG A 17 -16.29 -0.95 -11.23
C ARG A 17 -17.83 -0.94 -11.30
N PHE A 18 -18.45 -2.11 -11.46
CA PHE A 18 -19.86 -2.27 -11.84
C PHE A 18 -20.89 -1.67 -10.85
N LEU A 19 -20.53 -1.54 -9.56
CA LEU A 19 -21.38 -0.88 -8.56
C LEU A 19 -20.99 0.57 -8.26
N LEU A 20 -19.87 1.05 -8.78
CA LEU A 20 -19.38 2.41 -8.47
C LEU A 20 -20.33 3.50 -9.00
N HIS A 21 -20.99 3.25 -10.14
CA HIS A 21 -22.02 4.17 -10.65
C HIS A 21 -23.23 4.27 -9.72
N SER A 22 -23.65 3.15 -9.10
CA SER A 22 -24.78 3.11 -8.16
C SER A 22 -24.40 3.60 -6.75
N HIS A 23 -23.12 3.50 -6.40
CA HIS A 23 -22.55 3.94 -5.13
C HIS A 23 -21.30 4.80 -5.36
N PRO A 24 -21.45 6.05 -5.85
CA PRO A 24 -20.32 6.93 -6.11
C PRO A 24 -19.56 7.25 -4.82
N ARG A 25 -18.25 7.45 -4.95
CA ARG A 25 -17.32 7.60 -3.82
C ARG A 25 -17.69 8.72 -2.84
N ASP A 26 -18.16 9.84 -3.37
CA ASP A 26 -18.61 11.00 -2.59
C ASP A 26 -19.90 10.75 -1.78
N THR A 27 -20.61 9.65 -2.03
CA THR A 27 -21.82 9.27 -1.30
C THR A 27 -21.58 8.30 -0.15
N TRP A 28 -20.39 7.68 -0.08
CA TRP A 28 -20.14 6.54 0.80
C TRP A 28 -20.35 6.89 2.28
N GLU A 29 -19.78 8.00 2.77
CA GLU A 29 -19.81 8.34 4.19
C GLU A 29 -21.22 8.56 4.74
N ALA A 30 -22.14 9.04 3.90
CA ALA A 30 -23.54 9.30 4.24
C ALA A 30 -24.40 8.03 4.12
N HIS A 31 -23.89 6.96 3.49
CA HIS A 31 -24.67 5.76 3.24
C HIS A 31 -24.93 4.99 4.54
N PRO A 32 -26.16 4.51 4.82
CA PRO A 32 -26.47 3.83 6.08
C PRO A 32 -25.68 2.54 6.35
N GLY A 33 -25.13 1.93 5.30
CA GLY A 33 -24.31 0.72 5.34
C GLY A 33 -22.82 1.01 5.59
N PHE A 34 -22.42 2.27 5.61
CA PHE A 34 -21.04 2.67 5.85
C PHE A 34 -20.76 2.72 7.36
N LYS A 35 -20.38 1.55 7.90
CA LYS A 35 -20.17 1.32 9.33
C LYS A 35 -18.72 1.54 9.75
N GLU A 36 -18.49 1.48 11.06
CA GLU A 36 -17.18 1.69 11.70
C GLU A 36 -16.09 0.76 11.14
N LYS A 37 -16.41 -0.53 10.89
CA LYS A 37 -15.46 -1.48 10.30
C LYS A 37 -14.94 -1.03 8.93
N THR A 38 -15.81 -0.49 8.07
CA THR A 38 -15.40 0.06 6.76
C THR A 38 -14.60 1.34 6.93
N ARG A 39 -14.96 2.22 7.88
CA ARG A 39 -14.19 3.42 8.20
C ARG A 39 -12.77 3.09 8.67
N HIS A 40 -12.61 2.08 9.53
CA HIS A 40 -11.31 1.65 10.02
C HIS A 40 -10.43 1.07 8.92
N TRP A 41 -11.02 0.25 8.05
CA TRP A 41 -10.34 -0.31 6.87
C TRP A 41 -9.83 0.80 5.93
N LEU A 42 -10.69 1.75 5.54
CA LEU A 42 -10.27 2.93 4.78
C LEU A 42 -9.24 3.80 5.53
N GLY A 43 -9.33 3.85 6.86
CA GLY A 43 -8.36 4.53 7.72
C GLY A 43 -6.96 3.92 7.62
N ALA A 44 -6.85 2.59 7.52
CA ALA A 44 -5.60 1.89 7.28
C ALA A 44 -5.02 2.26 5.90
N HIS A 45 -5.85 2.31 4.85
CA HIS A 45 -5.42 2.70 3.50
C HIS A 45 -4.83 4.12 3.49
N GLN A 46 -5.51 5.05 4.15
CA GLN A 46 -5.02 6.42 4.29
C GLN A 46 -3.70 6.48 5.10
N MET A 47 -3.51 5.61 6.08
CA MET A 47 -2.25 5.48 6.80
C MET A 47 -1.13 4.98 5.88
N PHE A 48 -1.35 3.92 5.10
CA PHE A 48 -0.37 3.38 4.17
C PHE A 48 0.10 4.43 3.16
N ARG A 49 -0.84 5.17 2.55
CA ARG A 49 -0.52 6.27 1.61
C ARG A 49 0.41 7.29 2.25
N ARG A 50 0.09 7.74 3.47
CA ARG A 50 0.91 8.74 4.19
C ARG A 50 2.28 8.22 4.59
N VAL A 51 2.37 6.98 5.06
CA VAL A 51 3.65 6.40 5.52
C VAL A 51 4.55 6.08 4.33
N ALA A 52 4.04 5.55 3.22
CA ALA A 52 4.81 5.34 2.00
C ALA A 52 5.41 6.66 1.46
N GLU A 53 4.57 7.70 1.35
CA GLU A 53 5.02 9.04 0.97
C GLU A 53 6.06 9.61 1.95
N ARG A 54 5.92 9.31 3.24
CA ARG A 54 6.91 9.73 4.25
C ARG A 54 8.26 9.05 4.06
N VAL A 55 8.27 7.73 3.84
CA VAL A 55 9.49 6.94 3.61
C VAL A 55 10.22 7.42 2.37
N ARG A 56 9.52 7.65 1.25
CA ARG A 56 10.12 8.23 0.04
C ARG A 56 10.74 9.60 0.33
N ARG A 57 9.99 10.52 0.95
CA ARG A 57 10.49 11.89 1.25
C ARG A 57 11.68 11.91 2.20
N ASP A 58 11.69 11.08 3.25
CA ASP A 58 12.85 11.01 4.14
C ASP A 58 14.08 10.45 3.40
N THR A 59 13.88 9.53 2.44
CA THR A 59 14.96 9.03 1.56
C THR A 59 15.51 10.14 0.66
N GLU A 60 14.64 10.92 0.02
CA GLU A 60 15.09 12.08 -0.78
C GLU A 60 15.83 13.12 0.07
N ALA A 61 15.30 13.42 1.26
CA ALA A 61 15.89 14.41 2.15
C ALA A 61 17.32 14.02 2.58
N VAL A 62 17.60 12.74 2.86
CA VAL A 62 18.97 12.32 3.20
C VAL A 62 19.90 12.40 1.99
N LEU A 63 19.41 12.09 0.79
CA LEU A 63 20.19 12.17 -0.45
C LEU A 63 20.51 13.62 -0.84
N ASN A 64 19.57 14.54 -0.59
CA ASN A 64 19.75 15.97 -0.78
C ASN A 64 20.54 16.64 0.36
N LYS A 65 20.88 15.89 1.41
CA LYS A 65 21.56 16.38 2.63
C LYS A 65 20.74 17.39 3.45
N ASP A 66 19.41 17.32 3.32
CA ASP A 66 18.46 18.12 4.11
C ASP A 66 18.27 17.55 5.53
N ILE A 67 18.56 16.27 5.74
CA ILE A 67 18.58 15.61 7.06
C ILE A 67 19.87 14.80 7.23
N ALA A 68 20.31 14.64 8.48
CA ALA A 68 21.47 13.82 8.82
C ALA A 68 21.17 12.32 8.62
N LEU A 69 22.20 11.53 8.30
CA LEU A 69 22.05 10.08 8.13
C LEU A 69 21.47 9.39 9.36
N GLY A 70 21.92 9.79 10.57
CA GLY A 70 21.41 9.22 11.82
C GLY A 70 19.90 9.42 12.00
N ASP A 71 19.40 10.61 11.68
CA ASP A 71 17.96 10.91 11.72
C ASP A 71 17.20 10.09 10.68
N TYR A 72 17.75 9.98 9.47
CA TYR A 72 17.17 9.14 8.42
C TYR A 72 17.09 7.68 8.83
N VAL A 73 18.16 7.10 9.39
CA VAL A 73 18.22 5.70 9.83
C VAL A 73 17.17 5.41 10.89
N GLY A 74 17.01 6.30 11.88
CA GLY A 74 15.97 6.16 12.90
C GLY A 74 14.55 6.20 12.31
N ARG A 75 14.31 7.14 11.37
CA ARG A 75 13.02 7.26 10.67
C ARG A 75 12.75 6.08 9.74
N LEU A 76 13.74 5.62 9.00
CA LEU A 76 13.64 4.48 8.09
C LEU A 76 13.31 3.20 8.85
N SER A 77 13.97 2.97 9.99
CA SER A 77 13.67 1.84 10.87
C SER A 77 12.22 1.89 11.39
N TYR A 78 11.78 3.06 11.85
CA TYR A 78 10.42 3.23 12.39
C TYR A 78 9.34 3.19 11.30
N PHE A 79 9.36 4.12 10.35
CA PHE A 79 8.32 4.24 9.33
C PHE A 79 8.38 3.10 8.30
N GLY A 80 9.58 2.69 7.87
CA GLY A 80 9.75 1.57 6.95
C GLY A 80 9.29 0.26 7.58
N GLY A 81 9.75 -0.03 8.79
CA GLY A 81 9.31 -1.22 9.54
C GLY A 81 7.80 -1.25 9.79
N ASN A 82 7.22 -0.10 10.18
CA ASN A 82 5.77 0.01 10.35
C ASN A 82 5.01 -0.20 9.04
N LEU A 83 5.46 0.38 7.92
CA LEU A 83 4.79 0.21 6.63
C LEU A 83 4.74 -1.26 6.22
N ILE A 84 5.90 -1.93 6.21
CA ILE A 84 6.03 -3.33 5.78
C ILE A 84 5.21 -4.25 6.70
N GLY A 85 5.39 -4.13 8.02
CA GLY A 85 4.71 -4.99 8.99
C GLY A 85 3.19 -4.84 8.95
N ASN A 86 2.68 -3.61 8.81
CA ASN A 86 1.24 -3.38 8.74
C ASN A 86 0.66 -3.80 7.39
N LEU A 87 1.36 -3.63 6.27
CA LEU A 87 0.88 -4.10 4.96
C LEU A 87 0.75 -5.62 4.92
N HIS A 88 1.76 -6.37 5.36
CA HIS A 88 1.66 -7.84 5.43
C HIS A 88 0.47 -8.30 6.29
N GLY A 89 0.26 -7.65 7.44
CA GLY A 89 -0.87 -7.98 8.32
C GLY A 89 -2.23 -7.63 7.71
N HIS A 90 -2.31 -6.49 7.02
CA HIS A 90 -3.53 -5.98 6.39
C HIS A 90 -3.93 -6.83 5.17
N HIS A 91 -3.02 -7.02 4.21
CA HIS A 91 -3.25 -7.88 3.04
C HIS A 91 -3.52 -9.33 3.45
N GLY A 92 -2.76 -9.86 4.42
CA GLY A 92 -2.99 -11.21 4.93
C GLY A 92 -4.39 -11.37 5.53
N TRP A 93 -4.90 -10.36 6.24
CA TRP A 93 -6.28 -10.38 6.72
C TRP A 93 -7.32 -10.20 5.60
N GLU A 94 -7.00 -9.41 4.58
CA GLU A 94 -7.88 -9.23 3.42
C GLU A 94 -8.10 -10.53 2.66
N ASP A 95 -7.01 -11.16 2.22
CA ASP A 95 -7.03 -12.37 1.42
C ASP A 95 -7.73 -13.53 2.15
N HIS A 96 -7.49 -13.67 3.45
CA HIS A 96 -7.96 -14.84 4.21
C HIS A 96 -9.32 -14.62 4.90
N SER A 97 -9.82 -13.38 4.98
CA SER A 97 -11.03 -13.09 5.76
C SER A 97 -11.92 -12.00 5.18
N TYR A 98 -11.36 -10.89 4.72
CA TYR A 98 -12.18 -9.77 4.21
C TYR A 98 -12.78 -10.08 2.84
N PHE A 99 -11.94 -10.43 1.87
CA PHE A 99 -12.35 -10.68 0.49
C PHE A 99 -13.24 -11.92 0.34
N PRO A 100 -13.05 -13.03 1.09
CA PRO A 100 -13.99 -14.13 1.09
C PRO A 100 -15.43 -13.74 1.49
N GLU A 101 -15.60 -12.78 2.41
CA GLU A 101 -16.94 -12.26 2.78
C GLU A 101 -17.59 -11.54 1.58
N LEU A 102 -16.82 -10.75 0.83
CA LEU A 102 -17.30 -10.00 -0.32
C LEU A 102 -17.62 -10.91 -1.52
N SER A 103 -16.73 -11.86 -1.82
CA SER A 103 -16.93 -12.88 -2.86
C SER A 103 -18.19 -13.71 -2.61
N ALA A 104 -18.41 -14.15 -1.36
CA ALA A 104 -19.60 -14.90 -0.98
C ALA A 104 -20.91 -14.08 -1.14
N ALA A 105 -20.85 -12.76 -0.94
CA ALA A 105 -22.00 -11.87 -1.10
C ALA A 105 -22.27 -11.49 -2.57
N ASP A 106 -21.21 -11.33 -3.38
CA ASP A 106 -21.30 -10.91 -4.77
C ASP A 106 -20.22 -11.54 -5.65
N PRO A 107 -20.49 -12.68 -6.33
CA PRO A 107 -19.50 -13.39 -7.15
C PRO A 107 -18.94 -12.59 -8.33
N ARG A 108 -19.55 -11.44 -8.68
CA ARG A 108 -18.96 -10.52 -9.67
C ARG A 108 -17.66 -9.89 -9.17
N PHE A 109 -17.40 -9.94 -7.85
CA PHE A 109 -16.16 -9.50 -7.22
C PHE A 109 -14.95 -10.30 -7.66
N ASP A 110 -15.11 -11.59 -7.97
CA ASP A 110 -14.01 -12.55 -8.12
C ASP A 110 -13.00 -12.14 -9.20
N THR A 111 -13.46 -11.60 -10.33
CA THR A 111 -12.55 -11.14 -11.40
C THR A 111 -11.70 -9.93 -10.97
N GLY A 112 -12.26 -9.04 -10.14
CA GLY A 112 -11.49 -7.94 -9.54
C GLY A 112 -10.59 -8.43 -8.42
N LEU A 113 -11.03 -9.43 -7.65
CA LEU A 113 -10.24 -10.06 -6.61
C LEU A 113 -8.96 -10.70 -7.15
N ASP A 114 -9.04 -11.46 -8.25
CA ASP A 114 -7.85 -12.05 -8.91
C ASP A 114 -6.78 -11.00 -9.23
N LEU A 115 -7.22 -9.80 -9.62
CA LEU A 115 -6.34 -8.66 -9.91
C LEU A 115 -5.74 -8.06 -8.63
N LEU A 116 -6.51 -7.96 -7.54
CA LEU A 116 -6.02 -7.47 -6.25
C LEU A 116 -5.05 -8.44 -5.59
N GLU A 117 -5.34 -9.75 -5.60
CA GLU A 117 -4.43 -10.78 -5.06
C GLU A 117 -3.11 -10.83 -5.85
N LYS A 118 -3.18 -10.64 -7.18
CA LYS A 118 -1.97 -10.46 -7.98
C LYS A 118 -1.20 -9.20 -7.58
N ASP A 119 -1.90 -8.09 -7.34
CA ASP A 119 -1.25 -6.87 -6.86
C ASP A 119 -0.59 -7.09 -5.48
N HIS A 120 -1.21 -7.85 -4.56
CA HIS A 120 -0.59 -8.19 -3.28
C HIS A 120 0.73 -8.93 -3.47
N ALA A 121 0.73 -9.98 -4.30
CA ALA A 121 1.94 -10.76 -4.60
C ALA A 121 3.04 -9.92 -5.26
N ASP A 122 2.67 -9.02 -6.19
CA ASP A 122 3.63 -8.13 -6.84
C ASP A 122 4.20 -7.10 -5.84
N LEU A 123 3.38 -6.57 -4.93
CA LEU A 123 3.83 -5.63 -3.90
C LEU A 123 4.79 -6.29 -2.91
N ASP A 124 4.54 -7.52 -2.49
CA ASP A 124 5.39 -8.27 -1.57
C ASP A 124 6.84 -8.38 -2.07
N VAL A 125 7.04 -8.54 -3.39
CA VAL A 125 8.38 -8.55 -4.01
C VAL A 125 9.10 -7.21 -3.79
N VAL A 126 8.38 -6.09 -3.92
CA VAL A 126 8.96 -4.75 -3.73
C VAL A 126 9.21 -4.47 -2.25
N LEU A 127 8.32 -4.92 -1.36
CA LEU A 127 8.48 -4.79 0.10
C LEU A 127 9.68 -5.58 0.61
N GLU A 128 9.92 -6.78 0.08
CA GLU A 128 11.09 -7.58 0.43
C GLU A 128 12.40 -6.91 -0.03
N ASP A 129 12.46 -6.39 -1.26
CA ASP A 129 13.62 -5.65 -1.75
C ASP A 129 13.88 -4.37 -0.93
N MET A 130 12.83 -3.62 -0.60
CA MET A 130 12.90 -2.46 0.30
C MET A 130 13.44 -2.87 1.68
N THR A 131 12.98 -3.99 2.23
CA THR A 131 13.44 -4.52 3.52
C THR A 131 14.94 -4.81 3.51
N GLN A 132 15.43 -5.47 2.46
CA GLN A 132 16.84 -5.81 2.32
C GLN A 132 17.72 -4.55 2.22
N LYS A 133 17.31 -3.59 1.40
CA LYS A 133 18.03 -2.31 1.22
C LYS A 133 18.02 -1.45 2.48
N ALA A 134 16.87 -1.32 3.14
CA ALA A 134 16.75 -0.57 4.38
C ALA A 134 17.62 -1.16 5.50
N ASN A 135 17.59 -2.48 5.67
CA ASN A 135 18.41 -3.18 6.66
C ASN A 135 19.91 -3.00 6.38
N ARG A 136 20.32 -2.97 5.11
CA ARG A 136 21.71 -2.69 4.72
C ARG A 136 22.14 -1.30 5.14
N VAL A 137 21.33 -0.27 4.86
CA VAL A 137 21.63 1.11 5.27
C VAL A 137 21.71 1.23 6.79
N ILE A 138 20.72 0.69 7.52
CA ILE A 138 20.68 0.73 8.99
C ILE A 138 21.93 0.08 9.59
N LYS A 139 22.34 -1.07 9.05
CA LYS A 139 23.54 -1.78 9.52
C LYS A 139 24.80 -0.96 9.24
N LEU A 140 24.95 -0.44 8.02
CA LEU A 140 26.13 0.32 7.61
C LEU A 140 26.26 1.65 8.35
N ALA A 141 25.16 2.28 8.78
CA ALA A 141 25.22 3.53 9.53
C ALA A 141 26.08 3.47 10.81
N THR A 142 26.34 2.26 11.33
CA THR A 142 27.23 2.05 12.48
C THR A 142 28.60 1.48 12.12
N LEU A 143 28.77 0.95 10.90
CA LEU A 143 29.98 0.24 10.44
C LEU A 143 30.81 1.05 9.43
N ASP A 144 30.13 1.75 8.52
CA ASP A 144 30.70 2.56 7.45
C ASP A 144 29.66 3.62 7.01
N GLU A 145 29.76 4.81 7.60
CA GLU A 145 28.85 5.93 7.34
C GLU A 145 28.87 6.38 5.87
N GLY A 146 30.05 6.33 5.23
CA GLY A 146 30.21 6.69 3.83
C GLY A 146 29.45 5.72 2.92
N GLN A 147 29.62 4.42 3.16
CA GLN A 147 28.89 3.40 2.42
C GLN A 147 27.38 3.44 2.70
N ALA A 148 26.95 3.75 3.92
CA ALA A 148 25.55 3.90 4.25
C ALA A 148 24.86 5.01 3.43
N HIS A 149 25.55 6.13 3.22
CA HIS A 149 25.07 7.21 2.34
C HIS A 149 24.95 6.76 0.87
N GLU A 150 25.90 5.98 0.37
CA GLU A 150 25.83 5.45 -0.99
C GLU A 150 24.63 4.50 -1.15
N GLU A 151 24.44 3.58 -0.21
CA GLU A 151 23.36 2.58 -0.22
C GLU A 151 21.98 3.20 -0.02
N ALA A 152 21.87 4.38 0.60
CA ALA A 152 20.61 5.11 0.67
C ALA A 152 20.02 5.42 -0.72
N ASN A 153 20.87 5.56 -1.76
CA ASN A 153 20.40 5.74 -3.14
C ASN A 153 19.64 4.52 -3.66
N ALA A 154 19.99 3.32 -3.20
CA ALA A 154 19.34 2.08 -3.62
C ALA A 154 17.92 1.93 -3.04
N VAL A 155 17.63 2.61 -1.92
CA VAL A 155 16.33 2.60 -1.24
C VAL A 155 15.28 3.40 -2.03
N LEU A 156 15.66 4.54 -2.62
CA LEU A 156 14.72 5.47 -3.23
C LEU A 156 13.84 4.83 -4.32
N PRO A 157 14.37 4.06 -5.29
CA PRO A 157 13.53 3.44 -6.33
C PRO A 157 12.47 2.47 -5.76
N ALA A 158 12.77 1.77 -4.67
CA ALA A 158 11.81 0.88 -4.02
C ALA A 158 10.73 1.68 -3.28
N ALA A 159 11.11 2.76 -2.59
CA ALA A 159 10.16 3.65 -1.93
C ALA A 159 9.21 4.35 -2.92
N GLU A 160 9.73 4.82 -4.06
CA GLU A 160 8.93 5.38 -5.16
C GLU A 160 7.97 4.35 -5.75
N ALA A 161 8.45 3.13 -5.98
CA ALA A 161 7.63 2.04 -6.49
C ALA A 161 6.49 1.70 -5.54
N ILE A 162 6.75 1.56 -4.24
CA ILE A 162 5.74 1.28 -3.21
C ILE A 162 4.69 2.40 -3.15
N GLU A 163 5.10 3.67 -3.15
CA GLU A 163 4.14 4.79 -3.10
C GLU A 163 3.23 4.81 -4.34
N ALA A 164 3.82 4.67 -5.54
CA ALA A 164 3.04 4.63 -6.78
C ALA A 164 2.10 3.42 -6.82
N PHE A 165 2.58 2.26 -6.36
CA PHE A 165 1.80 1.03 -6.29
C PHE A 165 0.60 1.19 -5.37
N LEU A 166 0.82 1.60 -4.12
CA LEU A 166 -0.23 1.80 -3.12
C LEU A 166 -1.21 2.89 -3.57
N LYS A 167 -0.76 3.89 -4.34
CA LYS A 167 -1.66 4.88 -4.91
C LYS A 167 -2.74 4.22 -5.78
N ARG A 168 -2.33 3.38 -6.73
CA ARG A 168 -3.19 2.65 -7.67
C ARG A 168 -4.00 1.57 -6.95
N HIS A 169 -3.30 0.61 -6.35
CA HIS A 169 -3.87 -0.60 -5.75
C HIS A 169 -4.99 -0.29 -4.76
N LEU A 170 -4.72 0.56 -3.76
CA LEU A 170 -5.72 0.90 -2.74
C LEU A 170 -6.92 1.63 -3.36
N SER A 171 -6.75 2.38 -4.45
CA SER A 171 -7.89 3.06 -5.10
C SER A 171 -8.79 2.08 -5.83
N ASP A 172 -8.19 1.13 -6.56
CA ASP A 172 -8.93 0.07 -7.25
C ASP A 172 -9.68 -0.82 -6.23
N GLU A 173 -9.01 -1.18 -5.14
CA GLU A 173 -9.59 -1.97 -4.06
C GLU A 173 -10.76 -1.26 -3.37
N GLU A 174 -10.60 0.02 -3.01
CA GLU A 174 -11.66 0.84 -2.42
C GLU A 174 -12.90 0.90 -3.35
N GLU A 175 -12.67 1.13 -4.64
CA GLU A 175 -13.73 1.24 -5.66
C GLU A 175 -14.40 -0.09 -5.99
N LEU A 176 -13.74 -1.22 -5.71
CA LEU A 176 -14.31 -2.55 -5.87
C LEU A 176 -15.07 -3.00 -4.62
N ALA A 177 -14.46 -2.89 -3.45
CA ALA A 177 -14.97 -3.45 -2.20
C ALA A 177 -16.07 -2.61 -1.54
N VAL A 178 -15.90 -1.28 -1.46
CA VAL A 178 -16.85 -0.43 -0.73
C VAL A 178 -18.25 -0.49 -1.35
N PRO A 179 -18.43 -0.37 -2.67
CA PRO A 179 -19.76 -0.48 -3.27
C PRO A 179 -20.48 -1.79 -2.95
N ILE A 180 -19.78 -2.93 -2.86
CA ILE A 180 -20.35 -4.22 -2.46
C ILE A 180 -20.82 -4.18 -1.01
N ILE A 181 -20.00 -3.67 -0.09
CA ILE A 181 -20.35 -3.52 1.32
C ILE A 181 -21.61 -2.68 1.47
N LEU A 182 -21.69 -1.57 0.73
CA LEU A 182 -22.84 -0.68 0.76
C LEU A 182 -24.08 -1.35 0.20
N HIS A 183 -23.97 -2.01 -0.96
CA HIS A 183 -25.07 -2.66 -1.65
C HIS A 183 -25.71 -3.76 -0.81
N HIS A 184 -24.88 -4.64 -0.22
CA HIS A 184 -25.32 -5.80 0.54
C HIS A 184 -25.44 -5.56 2.05
N ARG A 185 -25.15 -4.34 2.53
CA ARG A 185 -25.18 -3.96 3.95
C ARG A 185 -24.29 -4.85 4.83
N LEU A 186 -23.14 -5.22 4.31
CA LEU A 186 -22.17 -6.06 5.02
C LEU A 186 -21.52 -5.29 6.17
N ARG A 187 -20.85 -6.03 7.07
CA ARG A 187 -20.00 -5.46 8.13
C ARG A 187 -20.74 -4.55 9.12
N GLY A 188 -22.00 -4.88 9.39
CA GLY A 188 -22.81 -4.39 10.52
C GLY A 188 -22.29 -4.81 11.89
#